data_AF-A0A842Y263-F1
#
_entry.id   AF-A0A842Y263-F1
#
_cell.length_a   1.000
_cell.length_b   1.000
_cell.length_c   1.000
_cell.angle_alpha   90.00
_cell.angle_beta   90.00
_cell.angle_gamma   90.00
#
_symmetry.space_group_name_H-M   'P 1'
#
loop_
_entity.id
_entity.type
_entity.pdbx_description
1 polymer ?
#
loop_
_entity_poly.entity_id
_entity_poly.type
_entity_poly.pdbx_seq_one_letter_code
_entity_poly.pdbx_strand_id
1 'polypeptide(L)' 'MCSVGDGFNMDISALETKLCKCEDCGNEFKGIGNKARCPSCHSANISDLKY' A
#
# COMPACT_ATOMS: atom_id res chain seq x y z
N MET A 1 33.66 -7.31 0.93
CA MET A 1 33.25 -8.66 0.52
C MET A 1 32.17 -9.06 1.53
N CYS A 2 30.88 -8.85 1.29
CA CYS A 2 30.09 -9.41 0.19
C CYS A 2 29.38 -8.32 -0.61
N SER A 3 29.60 -8.31 -1.93
CA SER A 3 28.62 -7.76 -2.87
C SER A 3 27.48 -8.77 -2.94
N VAL A 4 26.36 -8.48 -2.28
CA VAL A 4 25.11 -9.19 -2.57
C VAL A 4 24.52 -8.55 -3.82
N GLY A 5 25.08 -8.93 -4.97
CA GLY A 5 24.33 -8.89 -6.21
C GLY A 5 23.40 -10.08 -6.18
N ASP A 6 22.10 -9.84 -6.21
CA ASP A 6 21.16 -10.60 -7.04
C ASP A 6 19.83 -9.86 -7.04
N GLY A 7 19.31 -9.65 -8.24
CA GLY A 7 18.25 -8.71 -8.51
C GLY A 7 16.98 -9.04 -7.74
N PHE A 8 16.63 -8.17 -6.80
CA PHE A 8 15.22 -7.85 -6.60
C PHE A 8 14.76 -6.97 -7.78
N ASN A 9 14.75 -7.54 -8.99
CA ASN A 9 13.74 -7.18 -9.97
C ASN A 9 12.43 -7.83 -9.49
N MET A 10 12.03 -7.49 -8.26
CA MET A 10 10.66 -7.67 -7.85
C MET A 10 9.94 -6.68 -8.77
N ASP A 11 9.27 -7.23 -9.77
CA ASP A 11 8.40 -6.50 -10.66
C ASP A 11 7.25 -5.98 -9.77
N ILE A 12 7.52 -4.92 -9.00
CA ILE A 12 6.55 -4.22 -8.16
C ILE A 12 5.46 -3.63 -9.08
N SER A 13 5.70 -3.57 -10.39
CA SER A 13 4.75 -3.19 -11.43
C SER A 13 3.47 -4.04 -11.42
N ALA A 14 3.50 -5.27 -10.89
CA ALA A 14 2.34 -6.16 -10.84
C ALA A 14 1.63 -6.22 -9.47
N LEU A 15 2.08 -5.45 -8.48
CA LEU A 15 1.34 -5.35 -7.22
C LEU A 15 0.20 -4.36 -7.42
N GLU A 16 -1.02 -4.86 -7.61
CA GLU A 16 -2.24 -4.05 -7.70
C GLU A 16 -2.40 -3.20 -6.43
N THR A 17 -1.82 -1.99 -6.49
CA THR A 17 -1.90 -1.00 -5.43
C THR A 17 -3.18 -0.21 -5.66
N LYS A 18 -4.13 -0.34 -4.73
CA LYS A 18 -5.36 0.45 -4.75
C LYS A 18 -5.10 1.73 -3.98
N LEU A 19 -5.51 2.86 -4.53
CA LEU A 19 -5.60 4.08 -3.73
C LEU A 19 -6.73 3.89 -2.73
N CYS A 20 -6.42 4.09 -1.45
CA CYS A 20 -7.36 4.01 -0.35
C CYS A 20 -7.35 5.33 0.42
N LYS A 21 -8.51 5.74 0.90
CA LYS A 21 -8.66 6.89 1.79
C LYS A 21 -9.21 6.44 3.13
N CYS A 22 -8.60 6.87 4.22
CA CYS A 22 -9.15 6.64 5.55
C CYS A 22 -10.29 7.60 5.83
N GLU A 23 -11.42 7.07 6.26
CA GLU A 23 -12.63 7.85 6.58
C GLU A 23 -12.50 8.56 7.93
N ASP A 24 -11.71 8.01 8.88
CA ASP A 24 -11.57 8.60 10.22
C ASP A 24 -10.64 9.80 10.27
N CYS A 25 -9.49 9.72 9.59
CA CYS A 25 -8.47 10.77 9.62
C CYS A 25 -8.29 11.49 8.28
N GLY A 26 -8.96 11.03 7.23
CA GLY A 26 -8.88 11.61 5.89
C GLY A 26 -7.61 11.25 5.11
N ASN A 27 -6.71 10.42 5.65
CA ASN A 27 -5.42 10.14 5.04
C ASN A 27 -5.54 9.28 3.77
N GLU A 28 -4.91 9.71 2.69
CA GLU A 28 -4.86 9.00 1.40
C GLU A 28 -3.55 8.23 1.26
N PHE A 29 -3.62 6.94 0.94
CA PHE A 29 -2.45 6.07 0.83
C PHE A 29 -2.70 4.95 -0.17
N LYS A 30 -1.62 4.34 -0.69
CA LYS A 30 -1.73 3.16 -1.55
C LYS A 30 -1.77 1.91 -0.69
N GLY A 31 -2.94 1.29 -0.61
CA GLY A 31 -3.15 0.01 0.04
C GLY A 31 -2.70 -1.15 -0.86
N ILE A 32 -2.00 -2.10 -0.26
CA ILE A 32 -1.62 -3.35 -0.90
C ILE A 32 -2.50 -4.47 -0.32
N GLY A 33 -3.26 -5.15 -1.17
CA GLY A 33 -4.11 -6.28 -0.79
C GLY A 33 -5.46 -5.91 -0.13
N ASN A 34 -6.19 -6.93 0.32
CA ASN A 34 -7.57 -6.80 0.83
C ASN A 34 -7.68 -6.42 2.34
N LYS A 35 -6.55 -6.27 3.05
CA LYS A 35 -6.52 -5.95 4.49
C LYS A 35 -5.71 -4.68 4.76
N ALA A 36 -5.83 -3.69 3.89
CA ALA A 36 -5.22 -2.40 4.14
C ALA A 36 -5.83 -1.77 5.41
N ARG A 37 -4.99 -1.08 6.18
CA ARG A 37 -5.40 -0.23 7.30
C ARG A 37 -4.72 1.12 7.13
N CYS A 38 -5.34 2.15 7.68
CA CYS A 38 -4.76 3.48 7.62
C CYS A 38 -3.38 3.49 8.32
N PRO A 39 -2.30 3.87 7.65
CA PRO A 39 -0.97 3.94 8.26
C PRO A 39 -0.86 5.06 9.31
N SER A 40 -1.73 6.07 9.24
CA SER A 40 -1.66 7.24 10.13
C SER A 40 -2.40 7.04 11.45
N CYS A 41 -3.55 6.37 11.44
CA CYS A 41 -4.39 6.17 12.64
C CYS A 41 -4.69 4.69 12.96
N HIS A 42 -4.17 3.76 12.15
CA HIS A 42 -4.44 2.31 12.24
C HIS A 42 -5.91 1.91 12.12
N SER A 43 -6.79 2.84 11.70
CA SER A 43 -8.18 2.52 11.48
C SER A 43 -8.37 1.53 10.33
N ALA A 44 -9.36 0.65 10.50
CA ALA A 44 -9.85 -0.23 9.45
C ALA A 44 -10.91 0.43 8.56
N ASN A 45 -11.38 1.64 8.91
CA ASN A 45 -12.33 2.39 8.11
C ASN A 45 -11.61 3.09 6.96
N ILE A 46 -11.50 2.37 5.85
CA ILE A 46 -10.85 2.84 4.63
C ILE A 46 -11.76 2.58 3.42
N SER A 47 -11.77 3.51 2.49
CA SER A 47 -12.56 3.49 1.26
C SER A 47 -11.62 3.34 0.07
N ASP A 48 -11.94 2.45 -0.87
CA ASP A 48 -11.22 2.34 -2.14
C ASP A 48 -11.52 3.55 -3.04
N LEU A 49 -10.50 4.34 -3.37
CA LEU A 49 -10.57 5.37 -4.40
C LEU A 49 -10.32 4.70 -5.76
N LYS A 50 -11.39 4.28 -6.42
CA LYS A 50 -11.35 3.89 -7.84
C LYS A 50 -11.56 5.13 -8.70
N TYR A 51 -10.65 5.36 -9.65
CA TYR A 51 -10.81 6.36 -10.72
C TYR A 51 -11.71 5.79 -11.83
#